data_AF-A0A7K2VJQ4-F1
#
_entry.id   AF-A0A7K2VJQ4-F1
#
_cell.length_a   1.000
_cell.length_b   1.000
_cell.length_c   1.000
_cell.angle_alpha   90.00
_cell.angle_beta   90.00
_cell.angle_gamma   90.00
#
_symmetry.space_group_name_H-M   'P 1'
#
loop_
_entity.id
_entity.type
_entity.pdbx_description
1 polymer ?
#
loop_
_entity_poly.entity_id
_entity_poly.type
_entity_poly.pdbx_seq_one_letter_code
_entity_poly.pdbx_strand_id
1 'polypeptide(L)' 'GNGRVARRVTDVTSLEAGAEALLAPRMLLAAAVGPLRPPLSGPPLTAEERKAAGLP' A
#
# COMPACT_ATOMS: atom_id res chain seq x y z
N GLY A 1 -7.33 -7.15 0.09
CA GLY A 1 -5.95 -7.63 0.20
C GLY A 1 -5.00 -6.52 -0.18
N ASN A 2 -3.94 -6.30 0.61
CA ASN A 2 -3.09 -5.11 0.53
C ASN A 2 -2.51 -4.84 -0.86
N GLY A 3 -2.14 -5.87 -1.63
CA GLY A 3 -1.61 -5.68 -2.99
C GLY A 3 -2.60 -5.02 -3.97
N ARG A 4 -3.91 -5.24 -3.79
CA ARG A 4 -4.94 -4.57 -4.62
C ARG A 4 -5.12 -3.10 -4.24
N VAL A 5 -4.99 -2.79 -2.95
CA VAL A 5 -5.03 -1.39 -2.45
C VAL A 5 -3.79 -0.64 -2.94
N ALA A 6 -2.61 -1.24 -2.76
CA ALA A 6 -1.34 -0.66 -3.23
C ALA A 6 -1.37 -0.39 -4.73
N ARG A 7 -1.78 -1.36 -5.55
CA ARG A 7 -1.93 -1.15 -7.00
C ARG A 7 -2.87 -0.01 -7.33
N ARG A 8 -4.04 0.08 -6.68
CA ARG A 8 -4.99 1.17 -6.97
C ARG A 8 -4.46 2.55 -6.61
N VAL A 9 -3.69 2.66 -5.53
CA VAL A 9 -2.99 3.90 -5.17
C VAL A 9 -1.93 4.20 -6.23
N THR A 10 -1.15 3.19 -6.64
CA THR A 10 -0.16 3.33 -7.71
C THR A 10 -0.79 3.90 -8.97
N ASP A 11 -1.87 3.30 -9.49
CA ASP A 11 -2.57 3.75 -10.69
C ASP A 11 -2.93 5.26 -10.63
N VAL A 12 -3.33 5.76 -9.46
CA VAL A 12 -3.70 7.18 -9.28
C VAL A 12 -2.47 8.06 -9.22
N THR A 13 -1.45 7.66 -8.46
CA THR A 13 -0.20 8.42 -8.33
C THR A 13 0.63 8.41 -9.62
N SER A 14 0.47 7.39 -10.47
CA SER A 14 1.06 7.30 -11.81
C SER A 14 0.20 7.98 -12.89
N LEU A 15 -0.97 8.53 -12.52
CA LEU A 15 -1.93 9.17 -13.43
C LEU A 15 -2.54 8.22 -14.48
N GLU A 16 -2.44 6.92 -14.28
CA GLU A 16 -3.12 5.90 -15.09
C GLU A 16 -4.62 5.82 -14.77
N ALA A 17 -5.06 6.36 -13.64
CA ALA A 17 -6.46 6.48 -13.26
C ALA A 17 -6.75 7.79 -12.48
N GLY A 18 -7.99 8.28 -12.59
CA GLY A 18 -8.47 9.41 -11.82
C GLY A 18 -8.64 9.11 -10.33
N ALA A 19 -8.65 10.13 -9.47
CA ALA A 19 -8.71 9.99 -8.02
C ALA A 19 -9.99 9.31 -7.50
N GLU A 20 -11.09 9.37 -8.25
CA GLU A 20 -12.36 8.69 -7.97
C GLU A 20 -12.20 7.16 -7.85
N ALA A 21 -11.14 6.62 -8.46
CA ALA A 21 -10.62 5.27 -8.24
C ALA A 21 -10.57 4.83 -6.77
N LEU A 22 -10.20 5.76 -5.89
CA LEU A 22 -10.00 5.51 -4.46
C LEU A 22 -11.32 5.57 -3.68
N LEU A 23 -12.40 6.05 -4.30
CA LEU A 23 -13.76 6.07 -3.72
C LEU A 23 -14.55 4.81 -4.03
N ALA A 24 -13.97 3.84 -4.76
CA ALA A 24 -14.63 2.57 -5.02
C ALA A 24 -15.00 1.86 -3.70
N PRO A 25 -16.17 1.18 -3.60
CA PRO A 25 -16.65 0.58 -2.35
C PRO A 25 -15.62 -0.32 -1.64
N ARG A 26 -14.85 -1.09 -2.43
CA ARG A 26 -13.78 -1.96 -1.92
C ARG A 26 -12.62 -1.21 -1.27
N MET A 27 -12.32 0.00 -1.75
CA MET A 27 -11.24 0.85 -1.21
C MET A 27 -11.72 1.51 0.08
N LEU A 28 -12.96 2.00 0.11
CA LEU A 28 -13.57 2.56 1.31
C LEU A 28 -13.63 1.52 2.43
N LEU A 29 -14.06 0.29 2.13
CA LEU A 29 -14.04 -0.80 3.10
C LEU A 29 -12.63 -1.12 3.59
N ALA A 30 -11.65 -1.18 2.70
CA ALA A 30 -10.26 -1.44 3.08
C ALA A 30 -9.67 -0.32 3.96
N ALA A 31 -10.01 0.94 3.69
CA ALA A 31 -9.59 2.08 4.51
C ALA A 31 -10.24 2.04 5.91
N ALA A 32 -11.52 1.68 5.99
CA ALA A 32 -12.23 1.55 7.26
C ALA A 32 -11.70 0.39 8.11
N VAL A 33 -11.38 -0.76 7.49
CA VAL A 33 -10.78 -1.92 8.18
C VAL A 33 -9.32 -1.64 8.56
N GLY A 34 -8.60 -0.88 7.74
CA GLY A 34 -7.18 -0.60 7.92
C GLY A 34 -6.28 -1.80 7.59
N PRO A 35 -4.96 -1.67 7.84
CA PRO A 35 -4.00 -2.75 7.63
C PRO A 35 -4.28 -3.94 8.55
N LEU A 36 -4.30 -5.15 7.99
CA LEU A 36 -4.51 -6.39 8.77
C LEU A 36 -3.34 -6.74 9.70
N ARG A 37 -2.18 -6.12 9.50
CA ARG A 37 -0.97 -6.36 10.30
C ARG A 37 -0.67 -5.09 11.10
N PRO A 38 -0.20 -5.22 12.35
CA PRO A 38 0.20 -4.08 13.13
C PRO A 38 1.32 -3.30 12.42
N PRO A 39 1.45 -2.00 12.70
CA PRO A 39 2.58 -1.21 12.21
C PRO A 39 3.91 -1.87 12.57
N LEU A 40 4.89 -1.80 11.68
CA LEU A 40 6.23 -2.27 11.96
C LEU A 40 6.80 -1.44 13.13
N SER A 41 7.11 -2.11 14.25
CA SER A 41 7.59 -1.49 15.49
C SER A 41 9.12 -1.50 15.63
N GLY A 42 9.82 -2.13 14.69
CA GLY A 42 11.29 -2.23 14.69
C GLY A 42 11.97 -1.02 14.06
N PRO A 43 13.29 -0.86 14.25
CA PRO A 43 14.06 0.10 13.47
C PRO A 43 13.83 -0.15 11.97
N PRO A 44 13.94 0.88 11.11
CA PRO A 44 13.79 0.70 9.67
C PRO A 44 14.65 -0.49 9.21
N LEU A 45 14.13 -1.26 8.24
CA LEU A 45 14.78 -2.46 7.69
C LEU A 45 16.29 -2.24 7.59
N THR A 46 17.09 -3.20 8.06
CA THR A 46 18.54 -3.16 7.88
C THR A 46 18.88 -3.10 6.39
N ALA A 47 20.12 -2.70 6.05
CA ALA A 47 20.54 -2.66 4.65
C ALA A 47 20.39 -4.02 3.96
N GLU A 48 20.67 -5.13 4.67
CA GLU A 48 20.49 -6.49 4.15
C GLU A 48 19.03 -6.85 3.95
N GLU A 49 18.14 -6.44 4.86
CA GLU A 49 16.71 -6.68 4.72
C GLU A 49 16.10 -5.83 3.58
N ARG A 50 16.56 -4.59 3.39
CA ARG A 50 16.17 -3.76 2.22
C ARG A 50 16.60 -4.40 0.91
N LYS A 51 17.85 -4.90 0.85
CA LYS A 51 18.39 -5.62 -0.30
C LYS A 51 17.60 -6.89 -0.60
N ALA A 52 17.26 -7.68 0.42
CA ALA A 52 16.44 -8.88 0.26
C ALA A 52 15.01 -8.57 -0.20
N ALA A 53 14.46 -7.41 0.18
CA ALA A 53 13.14 -6.94 -0.23
C ALA A 53 13.11 -6.23 -1.60
N GLY A 54 14.27 -6.02 -2.25
CA GLY A 54 14.37 -5.28 -3.51
C GLY A 54 14.07 -3.78 -3.37
N LEU A 55 14.26 -3.23 -2.17
CA LEU A 55 14.11 -1.80 -1.86
C LEU A 55 15.49 -1.13 -1.87
N PRO A 56 15.59 0.15 -2.31
CA PRO A 56 16.86 0.88 -2.34
C PRO A 56 17.46 1.05 -0.95
#